data_AF-A0A2N6KB32-F1
#
_entry.id   AF-A0A2N6KB32-F1
#
_cell.length_a   1.000
_cell.length_b   1.000
_cell.length_c   1.000
_cell.angle_alpha   90.00
_cell.angle_beta   90.00
_cell.angle_gamma   90.00
#
_symmetry.space_group_name_H-M   'P 1'
#
loop_
_entity.id
_entity.type
_entity.pdbx_description
1 polymer ?
#
loop_
_entity_poly.entity_id
_entity_poly.type
_entity_poly.pdbx_seq_one_letter_code
_entity_poly.pdbx_strand_id
1 'polypeptide(L)' 'MPEVWLLKNSQLLVYRLQGQSYVLGESRYFPNTPEIVQQCLQIASEQTTSEAIRWLRNFLRS' A
#
# COMPACT_ATOMS: atom_id res chain seq x y z
N MET A 1 10.93 -7.34 13.44
CA MET A 1 9.63 -8.02 13.63
C MET A 1 9.05 -8.31 12.25
N PRO A 2 8.49 -9.50 12.00
CA PRO A 2 7.86 -9.79 10.72
C PRO A 2 6.60 -8.93 10.52
N GLU A 3 6.47 -8.36 9.32
CA GLU A 3 5.26 -7.70 8.83
C GLU A 3 4.69 -8.56 7.69
N VAL A 4 3.37 -8.76 7.67
CA VAL A 4 2.65 -9.48 6.62
C VAL A 4 1.78 -8.48 5.88
N TRP A 5 1.97 -8.41 4.57
CA TRP A 5 1.29 -7.46 3.71
C TRP A 5 0.32 -8.22 2.82
N LEU A 6 -0.96 -7.84 2.85
CA LEU A 6 -2.02 -8.52 2.12
C LEU A 6 -2.78 -7.51 1.26
N LEU A 7 -2.75 -7.69 -0.06
CA LEU A 7 -3.59 -6.94 -0.98
C LEU A 7 -4.87 -7.73 -1.24
N LYS A 8 -6.02 -7.24 -0.79
CA LYS A 8 -7.32 -7.88 -0.96
C LYS A 8 -8.39 -6.83 -1.23
N ASN A 9 -9.28 -7.09 -2.20
CA ASN A 9 -10.37 -6.17 -2.57
C ASN A 9 -9.87 -4.74 -2.85
N SER A 10 -8.75 -4.62 -3.57
CA SER A 10 -8.10 -3.33 -3.83
C SER A 10 -7.66 -2.56 -2.58
N GLN A 11 -7.52 -3.23 -1.43
CA GLN A 11 -7.03 -2.65 -0.18
C GLN A 11 -5.75 -3.35 0.28
N LEU A 12 -4.74 -2.56 0.62
CA LEU A 12 -3.52 -3.06 1.24
C LEU A 12 -3.69 -3.08 2.75
N LEU A 13 -3.62 -4.28 3.33
CA LEU A 13 -3.68 -4.52 4.76
C LEU A 13 -2.27 -4.88 5.24
N VAL A 14 -1.80 -4.22 6.29
CA VAL A 14 -0.51 -4.51 6.91
C VAL A 14 -0.75 -5.09 8.29
N TYR A 15 -0.28 -6.31 8.51
CA TYR A 15 -0.34 -7.00 9.80
C TYR A 15 1.03 -7.04 10.42
N ARG A 16 1.11 -6.72 11.72
CA ARG A 16 2.35 -6.81 12.49
C ARG A 16 2.20 -7.79 13.63
N LEU A 17 3.28 -8.52 13.91
CA LEU A 17 3.34 -9.41 15.06
C LEU A 17 3.39 -8.60 16.37
N GLN A 18 2.32 -8.58 17.15
CA GLN A 18 2.29 -7.99 18.49
C GLN A 18 2.13 -9.11 19.52
N GLY A 19 3.14 -9.30 20.36
CA GLY A 19 3.18 -10.46 21.27
C GLY A 19 3.23 -11.77 20.49
N GLN A 20 2.12 -12.51 20.48
CA GLN A 20 1.98 -13.79 19.77
C GLN A 20 0.96 -13.76 18.62
N SER A 21 0.39 -12.60 18.27
CA SER A 21 -0.64 -12.50 17.23
C SER A 21 -0.33 -11.42 16.20
N TYR A 22 -0.86 -11.60 14.99
CA TYR A 22 -0.81 -10.59 13.94
C TYR A 22 -2.00 -9.64 14.10
N VAL A 23 -1.70 -8.35 14.26
CA VAL A 23 -2.69 -7.28 14.43
C VAL A 23 -2.59 -6.34 13.24
N LEU A 24 -3.74 -5.91 12.73
CA LEU A 24 -3.81 -4.88 11.68
C LEU A 24 -3.20 -3.57 12.20
N GLY A 25 -2.34 -2.95 11.41
CA GLY A 25 -1.74 -1.67 11.74
C GLY A 25 -0.96 -1.10 10.57
N GLU A 26 -0.13 -0.10 10.86
CA GLU A 26 0.71 0.54 9.84
C GLU A 26 2.11 -0.08 9.81
N SER A 27 2.70 -0.16 8.61
CA SER A 27 4.09 -0.58 8.46
C SER A 27 5.00 0.37 9.22
N ARG A 28 5.94 -0.19 10.00
CA ARG A 28 6.95 0.60 10.70
C ARG A 28 8.02 1.14 9.74
N TYR A 29 8.26 0.43 8.65
CA TYR A 29 9.34 0.73 7.70
C TYR A 29 8.88 1.63 6.56
N PHE A 30 7.62 1.48 6.14
CA PHE A 30 7.07 2.22 5.01
C PHE A 30 5.74 2.89 5.39
N PRO A 31 5.81 4.02 6.11
CA PRO A 31 4.61 4.80 6.41
C PRO A 31 3.95 5.28 5.12
N ASN A 32 2.63 5.41 5.13
CA ASN A 32 1.80 5.89 4.00
C ASN A 32 1.68 4.94 2.79
N THR A 33 2.23 3.72 2.86
CA THR A 33 2.14 2.76 1.75
C THR A 33 0.71 2.35 1.39
N PRO A 34 -0.20 2.11 2.36
CA PRO A 34 -1.60 1.81 2.05
C PRO A 34 -2.27 2.89 1.19
N GLU A 35 -2.02 4.16 1.49
CA GLU A 35 -2.56 5.33 0.81
C GLU A 35 -2.01 5.45 -0.61
N ILE A 36 -0.70 5.24 -0.78
CA ILE A 36 -0.05 5.26 -2.10
C ILE A 36 -0.62 4.15 -2.98
N VAL A 37 -0.78 2.94 -2.43
CA VAL A 37 -1.35 1.80 -3.16
C VAL A 37 -2.82 2.05 -3.51
N GLN A 38 -3.62 2.60 -2.58
CA GLN A 38 -5.00 3.04 -2.86
C GLN A 38 -5.04 4.00 -4.05
N GLN A 39 -4.22 5.03 -4.02
CA GLN A 39 -4.20 6.04 -5.08
C GLN A 39 -3.80 5.46 -6.44
N CYS A 40 -2.80 4.56 -6.47
CA CYS A 40 -2.44 3.83 -7.69
C CYS A 40 -3.59 3.00 -8.24
N LEU A 41 -4.29 2.26 -7.38
CA LEU A 41 -5.40 1.40 -7.78
C LEU A 41 -6.59 2.24 -8.28
N GLN A 42 -6.86 3.38 -7.63
CA GLN A 42 -7.88 4.32 -8.06
C GLN A 42 -7.57 4.86 -9.46
N ILE A 43 -6.35 5.39 -9.70
CA ILE A 43 -5.95 5.91 -11.02
C ILE A 43 -6.03 4.82 -12.10
N ALA A 44 -5.59 3.60 -11.78
CA ALA A 44 -5.66 2.49 -12.72
C ALA A 44 -7.11 2.11 -13.06
N SER A 45 -8.03 2.25 -12.10
CA SER A 45 -9.47 1.98 -12.29
C SER A 45 -10.21 3.08 -13.05
N GLU A 46 -9.86 4.35 -12.83
CA GLU A 46 -10.52 5.50 -13.46
C GLU A 46 -9.93 5.84 -14.84
N GLN A 47 -8.66 5.50 -15.05
CA GLN A 47 -7.92 5.86 -16.26
C GLN A 47 -7.28 4.60 -16.86
N THR A 48 -5.95 4.46 -16.72
CA THR A 48 -5.17 3.34 -17.24
C THR A 48 -4.04 3.00 -16.28
N THR A 49 -3.56 1.75 -16.35
CA THR A 49 -2.39 1.30 -15.61
C THR A 49 -1.15 2.16 -15.91
N SER A 50 -0.99 2.65 -17.14
CA SER A 50 0.13 3.51 -17.54
C SER A 50 0.13 4.85 -16.79
N GLU A 51 -1.06 5.46 -16.61
CA GLU A 51 -1.22 6.69 -15.84
C GLU A 51 -0.91 6.48 -14.36
N ALA A 52 -1.35 5.37 -13.77
CA ALA A 52 -1.02 5.01 -12.39
C ALA A 52 0.49 4.84 -12.18
N ILE A 53 1.19 4.19 -13.11
CA ILE A 53 2.66 4.04 -13.07
C ILE A 53 3.35 5.40 -13.23
N ARG A 54 2.85 6.27 -14.12
CA ARG A 54 3.39 7.61 -14.33
C ARG A 54 3.25 8.46 -13.07
N TRP A 55 2.08 8.45 -12.45
CA TRP A 55 1.82 9.11 -11.17
C TRP A 55 2.75 8.60 -10.07
N LEU A 56 2.85 7.28 -9.88
CA LEU A 56 3.69 6.67 -8.84
C LEU A 56 5.16 7.07 -9.00
N ARG A 57 5.67 7.06 -10.24
CA ARG A 57 7.06 7.46 -10.53
C ARG A 57 7.31 8.93 -10.15
N ASN A 58 6.35 9.81 -10.39
CA ASN A 58 6.47 11.22 -10.03
C ASN A 58 6.41 11.40 -8.50
N PHE A 59 5.50 10.69 -7.83
CA PHE A 59 5.35 10.71 -6.38
C PHE A 59 6.61 10.22 -5.64
N LEU A 60 7.28 9.17 -6.14
CA LEU A 60 8.50 8.64 -5.51
C LEU A 60 9.76 9.48 -5.77
N ARG A 61 9.70 10.47 -6.66
CA ARG A 61 10.83 11.36 -6.98
C ARG A 61 10.82 12.66 -6.19
N SER A 62 9.68 13.02 -5.61
CA SER A 62 9.52 14.18 -4.72
C SER A 62 9.92 13.85 -3.29
#